data_AF-A0A0K1U6H1-F1
#
_entry.id   AF-A0A0K1U6H1-F1
#
_cell.length_a   1.000
_cell.length_b   1.000
_cell.length_c   1.000
_cell.angle_alpha   90.00
_cell.angle_beta   90.00
_cell.angle_gamma   90.00
#
_symmetry.space_group_name_H-M   'P 1'
#
loop_
_entity.id
_entity.type
_entity.pdbx_description
1 polymer ?
#
loop_
_entity_poly.entity_id
_entity_poly.type
_entity_poly.pdbx_seq_one_letter_code
_entity_poly.pdbx_strand_id
1 'polypeptide(L)'
;MLSYLHAFHAGNFADVQKHGALALVQTMMRAKASGIACFDTHAGSAIYDLRSERARKTGEADHGVQRLWGARDRLLSGDWKPFLDVLTGFNAGGGELSVYPGSPAWFQHFLRDGDALTLFELHPSEGEQLADWASEAPIRVLRQDGLAGLLRQLPPRQPRLLTLIDPSYEVKTDYIEVAHTLGKAWHKCRHGIFLVWYPILTSGLQEQLKDAVRGTDARKILCSEVHLNNSPERGMVGSGMLVVNPPWGFDSRFGAMMSDVAGSDVLNLSHDIGWLVPE
;
A
#
# COMPACT_ATOMS: atom_id res chain seq x y z
N MET A 1 -6.77 0.85 -22.23
CA MET A 1 -6.50 -0.60 -22.13
C MET A 1 -5.82 -0.77 -20.78
N LEU A 2 -6.38 -1.57 -19.87
CA LEU A 2 -5.75 -1.84 -18.57
C LEU A 2 -4.65 -2.87 -18.86
N SER A 3 -3.41 -2.43 -19.01
CA SER A 3 -2.30 -3.30 -19.40
C SER A 3 -1.41 -3.68 -18.21
N TYR A 4 -1.49 -2.93 -17.12
CA TYR A 4 -0.70 -3.18 -15.93
C TYR A 4 -1.24 -4.40 -15.20
N LEU A 5 -0.33 -5.32 -14.90
CA LEU A 5 -0.60 -6.50 -14.09
C LEU A 5 0.41 -6.51 -12.96
N HIS A 6 -0.08 -6.44 -11.72
CA HIS A 6 0.79 -6.33 -10.55
C HIS A 6 1.66 -7.57 -10.32
N ALA A 7 1.28 -8.73 -10.87
CA ALA A 7 2.07 -9.95 -10.81
C ALA A 7 3.51 -9.83 -11.37
N PHE A 8 3.80 -8.85 -12.24
CA PHE A 8 5.17 -8.58 -12.69
C PHE A 8 6.03 -7.83 -11.67
N HIS A 9 5.42 -7.20 -10.66
CA HIS A 9 6.10 -6.29 -9.74
C HIS A 9 5.93 -6.70 -8.27
N ALA A 10 5.11 -7.73 -8.02
CA ALA A 10 4.76 -8.20 -6.69
C ALA A 10 6.01 -8.46 -5.84
N GLY A 11 6.04 -7.84 -4.66
CA GLY A 11 7.11 -8.02 -3.68
C GLY A 11 8.36 -7.19 -3.96
N ASN A 12 8.32 -6.21 -4.86
CA ASN A 12 9.43 -5.28 -5.05
C ASN A 12 9.62 -4.33 -3.84
N PHE A 13 10.61 -3.44 -3.91
CA PHE A 13 10.91 -2.51 -2.80
C PHE A 13 9.74 -1.54 -2.50
N ALA A 14 8.97 -1.14 -3.52
CA ALA A 14 7.85 -0.21 -3.36
C ALA A 14 6.68 -0.89 -2.62
N ASP A 15 6.46 -2.17 -2.92
CA ASP A 15 5.52 -3.03 -2.22
C ASP A 15 5.91 -3.23 -0.74
N VAL A 16 7.20 -3.34 -0.44
CA VAL A 16 7.69 -3.40 0.95
C VAL A 16 7.36 -2.10 1.69
N GLN A 17 7.60 -0.93 1.10
CA GLN A 17 7.24 0.36 1.71
C GLN A 17 5.72 0.47 1.91
N LYS A 18 4.94 0.19 0.86
CA LYS A 18 3.47 0.29 0.86
C LYS A 18 2.83 -0.61 1.90
N HIS A 19 3.16 -1.89 1.89
CA HIS A 19 2.58 -2.87 2.82
C HIS A 19 3.16 -2.71 4.23
N GLY A 20 4.39 -2.22 4.39
CA GLY A 20 4.93 -1.81 5.68
C GLY A 20 4.11 -0.67 6.32
N ALA A 21 3.81 0.38 5.55
CA ALA A 21 2.96 1.48 6.01
C ALA A 21 1.55 1.01 6.35
N LEU A 22 0.95 0.18 5.48
CA LEU A 22 -0.37 -0.40 5.70
C LEU A 22 -0.41 -1.27 6.98
N ALA A 23 0.53 -2.18 7.16
CA ALA A 23 0.62 -3.04 8.34
C ALA A 23 0.80 -2.23 9.63
N LEU A 24 1.64 -1.19 9.60
CA LEU A 24 1.85 -0.30 10.74
C LEU A 24 0.57 0.47 11.10
N VAL A 25 -0.10 1.09 10.13
CA VAL A 25 -1.35 1.81 10.39
C VAL A 25 -2.44 0.87 10.92
N GLN A 26 -2.60 -0.31 10.33
CA GLN A 26 -3.56 -1.30 10.83
C GLN A 26 -3.25 -1.72 12.27
N THR A 27 -1.99 -1.97 12.58
CA THR A 27 -1.54 -2.30 13.95
C THR A 27 -1.86 -1.17 14.93
N MET A 28 -1.55 0.08 14.58
CA MET A 28 -1.80 1.25 15.42
C MET A 28 -3.30 1.50 15.64
N MET A 29 -4.11 1.34 14.60
CA MET A 29 -5.56 1.52 14.70
C MET A 29 -6.22 0.46 15.58
N ARG A 30 -5.65 -0.75 15.70
CA ARG A 30 -6.20 -1.81 16.56
C ARG A 30 -6.15 -1.50 18.06
N ALA A 31 -5.42 -0.47 18.48
CA ALA A 31 -5.40 -0.01 19.88
C ALA A 31 -6.79 0.42 20.40
N LYS A 32 -7.74 0.78 19.53
CA LYS A 32 -9.14 1.05 19.92
C LYS A 32 -10.06 -0.08 19.47
N ALA A 33 -11.07 -0.38 20.29
CA ALA A 33 -12.01 -1.48 20.06
C ALA A 33 -13.06 -1.21 18.96
N SER A 34 -13.31 0.06 18.59
CA SER A 34 -14.36 0.39 17.62
C SER A 34 -14.08 -0.19 16.23
N GLY A 35 -15.13 -0.50 15.47
CA GLY A 35 -14.99 -1.04 14.11
C GLY A 35 -14.30 -0.07 13.15
N ILE A 36 -13.63 -0.61 12.14
CA ILE A 36 -12.96 0.11 11.05
C ILE A 36 -13.58 -0.33 9.73
N ALA A 37 -13.99 0.63 8.90
CA ALA A 37 -14.26 0.37 7.49
C ALA A 37 -12.93 0.49 6.73
N CYS A 38 -12.50 -0.61 6.14
CA CYS A 38 -11.32 -0.71 5.31
C CYS A 38 -11.72 -0.70 3.83
N PHE A 39 -11.02 0.11 3.04
CA PHE A 39 -11.20 0.17 1.60
C PHE A 39 -9.87 0.02 0.88
N ASP A 40 -9.86 -0.82 -0.15
CA ASP A 40 -8.76 -0.93 -1.10
C ASP A 40 -9.29 -0.58 -2.49
N THR A 41 -8.85 0.56 -3.04
CA THR A 41 -9.40 1.08 -4.30
C THR A 41 -8.82 0.39 -5.54
N HIS A 42 -7.70 -0.30 -5.42
CA HIS A 42 -6.99 -0.94 -6.52
C HIS A 42 -6.39 -2.25 -6.04
N ALA A 43 -7.27 -3.22 -5.76
CA ALA A 43 -6.95 -4.40 -4.97
C ALA A 43 -6.08 -5.46 -5.68
N GLY A 44 -6.03 -5.46 -7.01
CA GLY A 44 -5.37 -6.52 -7.78
C GLY A 44 -5.94 -7.91 -7.50
N SER A 45 -5.14 -8.95 -7.68
CA SER A 45 -5.56 -10.36 -7.49
C SER A 45 -5.42 -10.90 -6.05
N ALA A 46 -5.14 -10.04 -5.07
CA ALA A 46 -4.86 -10.37 -3.67
C ALA A 46 -3.61 -11.24 -3.39
N ILE A 47 -3.30 -12.26 -4.19
CA ILE A 47 -2.20 -13.20 -3.96
C ILE A 47 -1.38 -13.39 -5.23
N TYR A 48 -0.04 -13.36 -5.11
CA TYR A 48 0.87 -13.47 -6.24
C TYR A 48 1.88 -14.60 -6.04
N ASP A 49 2.02 -15.48 -7.03
CA ASP A 49 3.08 -16.49 -7.07
C ASP A 49 4.38 -15.89 -7.59
N LEU A 50 5.39 -15.80 -6.73
CA LEU A 50 6.72 -15.27 -7.02
C LEU A 50 7.57 -16.18 -7.93
N ARG A 51 7.11 -17.41 -8.15
CA ARG A 51 7.74 -18.39 -9.06
C ARG A 51 7.07 -18.41 -10.44
N SER A 52 5.95 -17.70 -10.60
CA SER A 52 5.24 -17.63 -11.88
C SER A 52 6.12 -17.01 -12.98
N GLU A 53 5.82 -17.35 -14.24
CA GLU A 53 6.53 -16.79 -15.40
C GLU A 53 6.51 -15.25 -15.40
N ARG A 54 5.38 -14.66 -15.01
CA ARG A 54 5.23 -13.19 -14.93
C ARG A 54 6.17 -12.59 -13.89
N ALA A 55 6.18 -13.12 -12.67
CA ALA A 55 7.06 -12.64 -11.61
C ALA A 55 8.54 -12.82 -11.97
N ARG A 56 8.91 -13.97 -12.54
CA ARG A 56 10.29 -14.28 -12.91
C ARG A 56 10.80 -13.50 -14.13
N LYS A 57 9.90 -12.94 -14.95
CA LYS A 57 10.28 -12.09 -16.10
C LYS A 57 11.03 -10.83 -15.67
N THR A 58 10.68 -10.26 -14.51
CA THR A 58 11.34 -9.07 -13.95
C THR A 58 12.23 -9.42 -12.77
N GLY A 59 11.84 -10.41 -11.96
CA GLY A 59 12.57 -10.83 -10.76
C GLY A 59 12.60 -9.76 -9.66
N GLU A 60 11.70 -8.78 -9.67
CA GLU A 60 11.80 -7.64 -8.74
C GLU A 60 11.72 -8.03 -7.26
N ALA A 61 11.01 -9.11 -6.94
CA ALA A 61 10.94 -9.66 -5.58
C ALA A 61 12.30 -10.05 -4.99
N ASP A 62 13.25 -10.47 -5.83
CA ASP A 62 14.60 -10.89 -5.43
C ASP A 62 15.42 -9.73 -4.84
N HIS A 63 15.08 -8.50 -5.22
CA HIS A 63 15.69 -7.26 -4.72
C HIS A 63 14.79 -6.49 -3.74
N GLY A 64 13.55 -6.96 -3.54
CA GLY A 64 12.60 -6.41 -2.59
C GLY A 64 12.42 -7.34 -1.38
N VAL A 65 11.25 -7.96 -1.32
CA VAL A 65 10.79 -8.75 -0.17
C VAL A 65 11.72 -9.92 0.16
N GLN A 66 12.39 -10.55 -0.81
CA GLN A 66 13.31 -11.66 -0.51
C GLN A 66 14.53 -11.18 0.29
N ARG A 67 15.07 -9.99 -0.01
CA ARG A 67 16.20 -9.43 0.76
C ARG A 67 15.77 -9.03 2.16
N LEU A 68 14.62 -8.38 2.28
CA LEU A 68 14.03 -8.10 3.59
C LEU A 68 13.83 -9.38 4.38
N TRP A 69 13.26 -10.41 3.75
CA TRP A 69 13.02 -11.71 4.38
C TRP A 69 14.32 -12.37 4.82
N GLY A 70 15.36 -12.37 3.99
CA GLY A 70 16.69 -12.88 4.35
C GLY A 70 17.36 -12.08 5.49
N ALA A 71 17.05 -10.80 5.61
CA ALA A 71 17.57 -9.92 6.65
C ALA A 71 16.68 -9.84 7.91
N ARG A 72 15.55 -10.56 7.97
CA ARG A 72 14.51 -10.40 9.00
C ARG A 72 14.99 -10.45 10.45
N ASP A 73 16.00 -11.27 10.74
CA ASP A 73 16.55 -11.43 12.09
C ASP A 73 17.44 -10.23 12.52
N ARG A 74 17.75 -9.32 11.59
CA ARG A 74 18.56 -8.11 11.80
C ARG A 74 17.71 -6.84 11.88
N LEU A 75 16.41 -6.92 11.62
CA LEU A 75 15.50 -5.78 11.71
C LEU A 75 15.32 -5.39 13.18
N LEU A 76 15.56 -4.14 13.52
CA LEU A 76 15.58 -3.68 14.92
C LEU A 76 14.20 -3.22 15.39
N SER A 77 13.41 -2.65 14.50
CA SER A 77 12.05 -2.21 14.82
C SER A 77 11.11 -3.39 15.02
N GLY A 78 10.50 -3.45 16.20
CA GLY A 78 9.45 -4.43 16.50
C GLY A 78 8.19 -4.29 15.62
N ASP A 79 8.05 -3.17 14.91
CA ASP A 79 6.94 -2.93 13.98
C ASP A 79 7.02 -3.76 12.70
N TRP A 80 8.17 -4.39 12.42
CA TRP A 80 8.28 -5.40 11.38
C TRP A 80 7.59 -6.71 11.75
N LYS A 81 7.37 -7.00 13.04
CA LYS A 81 6.80 -8.28 13.45
C LYS A 81 5.42 -8.55 12.82
N PRO A 82 4.42 -7.66 12.90
CA PRO A 82 3.14 -7.89 12.23
C PRO A 82 3.29 -8.05 10.71
N PHE A 83 4.26 -7.36 10.10
CA PHE A 83 4.52 -7.50 8.67
C PHE A 83 5.05 -8.90 8.32
N LEU A 84 6.06 -9.37 9.05
CA LEU A 84 6.68 -10.68 8.87
C LEU A 84 5.71 -11.84 9.21
N ASP A 85 4.82 -11.65 10.18
CA ASP A 85 3.81 -12.64 10.56
C ASP A 85 2.85 -12.92 9.39
N VAL A 86 2.45 -11.89 8.62
CA VAL A 86 1.66 -12.09 7.38
C VAL A 86 2.45 -12.91 6.36
N LEU A 87 3.69 -12.51 6.05
CA LEU A 87 4.52 -13.24 5.07
C LEU A 87 4.72 -14.70 5.46
N THR A 88 4.97 -14.96 6.75
CA THR A 88 5.10 -16.31 7.31
C THR A 88 3.82 -17.13 7.12
N GLY A 89 2.65 -16.51 7.35
CA GLY A 89 1.36 -17.18 7.20
C GLY A 89 1.10 -17.69 5.77
N PHE A 90 1.62 -17.00 4.75
CA PHE A 90 1.53 -17.44 3.35
C PHE A 90 2.70 -18.32 2.89
N ASN A 91 3.78 -18.41 3.66
CA ASN A 91 5.02 -19.10 3.28
C ASN A 91 5.54 -19.98 4.42
N ALA A 92 4.95 -21.16 4.60
CA ALA A 92 5.43 -22.13 5.57
C ALA A 92 6.83 -22.66 5.21
N GLY A 93 7.66 -22.93 6.21
CA GLY A 93 8.92 -23.68 6.04
C GLY A 93 10.21 -22.85 6.04
N GLY A 94 10.17 -21.55 6.29
CA GLY A 94 11.34 -20.71 6.59
C GLY A 94 12.35 -20.48 5.46
N GLY A 95 12.11 -21.05 4.27
CA GLY A 95 12.90 -20.85 3.06
C GLY A 95 12.56 -19.53 2.36
N GLU A 96 12.96 -19.43 1.09
CA GLU A 96 12.58 -18.31 0.22
C GLU A 96 11.06 -18.21 0.09
N LEU A 97 10.57 -16.98 -0.03
CA LEU A 97 9.14 -16.72 -0.22
C LEU A 97 8.72 -17.21 -1.62
N SER A 98 7.66 -18.00 -1.68
CA SER A 98 7.02 -18.41 -2.94
C SER A 98 5.79 -17.59 -3.26
N VAL A 99 5.15 -17.03 -2.25
CA VAL A 99 3.89 -16.33 -2.36
C VAL A 99 4.05 -14.94 -1.77
N TYR A 100 3.60 -13.92 -2.49
CA TYR A 100 3.50 -12.56 -1.98
C TYR A 100 2.03 -12.16 -1.81
N PRO A 101 1.59 -11.81 -0.59
CA PRO A 101 0.27 -11.24 -0.38
C PRO A 101 0.22 -9.79 -0.88
N GLY A 102 -0.79 -9.48 -1.68
CA GLY A 102 -1.20 -8.12 -2.03
C GLY A 102 -2.05 -7.47 -0.93
N SER A 103 -2.32 -6.17 -1.07
CA SER A 103 -3.03 -5.35 -0.07
C SER A 103 -4.35 -5.93 0.44
N PRO A 104 -5.19 -6.67 -0.33
CA PRO A 104 -6.36 -7.35 0.22
C PRO A 104 -6.05 -8.34 1.34
N ALA A 105 -5.00 -9.14 1.16
CA ALA A 105 -4.59 -10.14 2.16
C ALA A 105 -3.99 -9.47 3.40
N TRP A 106 -3.28 -8.35 3.22
CA TRP A 106 -2.86 -7.51 4.34
C TRP A 106 -4.05 -6.91 5.07
N PHE A 107 -5.11 -6.45 4.39
CA PHE A 107 -6.30 -5.99 5.09
C PHE A 107 -6.97 -7.13 5.86
N GLN A 108 -7.22 -8.26 5.19
CA GLN A 108 -7.89 -9.42 5.78
C GLN A 108 -7.20 -9.92 7.06
N HIS A 109 -5.86 -10.00 7.06
CA HIS A 109 -5.10 -10.50 8.21
C HIS A 109 -5.35 -9.69 9.50
N PHE A 110 -5.61 -8.38 9.39
CA PHE A 110 -5.78 -7.50 10.54
C PHE A 110 -7.25 -7.22 10.89
N LEU A 111 -8.21 -7.74 10.12
CA LEU A 111 -9.64 -7.59 10.42
C LEU A 111 -10.00 -8.21 11.77
N ARG A 112 -10.94 -7.57 12.47
CA ARG A 112 -11.56 -8.06 13.69
C ARG A 112 -13.07 -8.04 13.55
N ASP A 113 -13.76 -8.62 14.52
CA ASP A 113 -15.21 -8.50 14.61
C ASP A 113 -15.65 -7.02 14.63
N GLY A 114 -16.60 -6.69 13.75
CA GLY A 114 -17.12 -5.34 13.59
C GLY A 114 -16.34 -4.45 12.60
N ASP A 115 -15.16 -4.89 12.14
CA ASP A 115 -14.49 -4.28 10.99
C ASP A 115 -15.20 -4.73 9.69
N ALA A 116 -15.01 -4.00 8.60
CA ALA A 116 -15.53 -4.36 7.28
C ALA A 116 -14.51 -4.05 6.20
N LEU A 117 -14.39 -4.91 5.19
CA LEU A 117 -13.48 -4.72 4.07
C LEU A 117 -14.24 -4.64 2.75
N THR A 118 -14.00 -3.58 2.00
CA THR A 118 -14.46 -3.43 0.62
C THR A 118 -13.27 -3.26 -0.33
N LEU A 119 -13.22 -4.10 -1.35
CA LEU A 119 -12.15 -4.16 -2.34
C LEU A 119 -12.71 -3.77 -3.71
N PHE A 120 -12.00 -2.92 -4.44
CA PHE A 120 -12.34 -2.54 -5.80
C PHE A 120 -11.23 -3.01 -6.75
N GLU A 121 -11.64 -3.58 -7.88
CA GLU A 121 -10.73 -3.96 -8.96
C GLU A 121 -11.44 -3.78 -10.30
N LEU A 122 -10.85 -3.03 -11.22
CA LEU A 122 -11.46 -2.71 -12.52
C LEU A 122 -11.06 -3.72 -13.60
N HIS A 123 -9.87 -4.33 -13.50
CA HIS A 123 -9.39 -5.31 -14.46
C HIS A 123 -10.19 -6.62 -14.34
N PRO A 124 -10.86 -7.09 -15.41
CA PRO A 124 -11.79 -8.22 -15.32
C PRO A 124 -11.17 -9.50 -14.76
N SER A 125 -9.96 -9.87 -15.21
CA SER A 125 -9.29 -11.10 -14.78
C SER A 125 -8.74 -11.03 -13.36
N GLU A 126 -8.21 -9.88 -12.92
CA GLU A 126 -7.74 -9.70 -11.54
C GLU A 126 -8.94 -9.64 -10.60
N GLY A 127 -10.03 -8.97 -11.00
CA GLY A 127 -11.26 -8.89 -10.25
C GLY A 127 -12.01 -10.24 -10.14
N GLU A 128 -11.76 -11.18 -11.05
CA GLU A 128 -12.22 -12.56 -10.94
C GLU A 128 -11.43 -13.34 -9.90
N GLN A 129 -10.11 -13.35 -10.00
CA GLN A 129 -9.22 -13.96 -9.01
C GLN A 129 -9.46 -13.40 -7.60
N LEU A 130 -9.66 -12.08 -7.49
CA LEU A 130 -9.97 -11.40 -6.23
C LEU A 130 -11.30 -11.85 -5.62
N ALA A 131 -12.33 -12.03 -6.45
CA ALA A 131 -13.64 -12.49 -5.99
C ALA A 131 -13.59 -13.95 -5.52
N ASP A 132 -12.85 -14.80 -6.25
CA ASP A 132 -12.64 -16.19 -5.89
C ASP A 132 -11.86 -16.30 -4.57
N TRP A 133 -10.80 -15.51 -4.40
CA TRP A 133 -10.03 -15.43 -3.17
C TRP A 133 -10.88 -14.98 -1.97
N ALA A 134 -11.80 -14.04 -2.18
CA ALA A 134 -12.68 -13.51 -1.13
C ALA A 134 -13.91 -14.37 -0.82
N SER A 135 -14.17 -15.44 -1.57
CA SER A 135 -15.44 -16.19 -1.55
C SER A 135 -15.83 -16.75 -0.18
N GLU A 136 -14.86 -17.16 0.63
CA GLU A 136 -15.06 -17.77 1.95
C GLU A 136 -14.94 -16.77 3.12
N ALA A 137 -14.78 -15.47 2.82
CA ALA A 137 -14.64 -14.42 3.82
C ALA A 137 -15.74 -13.36 3.69
N PRO A 138 -16.14 -12.68 4.77
CA PRO A 138 -17.12 -11.59 4.73
C PRO A 138 -16.51 -10.30 4.16
N ILE A 139 -15.92 -10.39 2.97
CA ILE A 139 -15.22 -9.33 2.25
C ILE A 139 -16.05 -8.96 1.01
N ARG A 140 -16.28 -7.66 0.80
CA ARG A 140 -17.06 -7.19 -0.34
C ARG A 140 -16.13 -6.84 -1.51
N VAL A 141 -16.20 -7.61 -2.59
CA VAL A 141 -15.47 -7.33 -3.84
C VAL A 141 -16.38 -6.63 -4.84
N LEU A 142 -15.90 -5.54 -5.44
CA LEU A 142 -16.64 -4.74 -6.43
C LEU A 142 -15.80 -4.56 -7.69
N ARG A 143 -16.25 -5.17 -8.80
CA ARG A 143 -15.58 -5.10 -10.11
C ARG A 143 -15.90 -3.80 -10.84
N GLN A 144 -15.37 -2.67 -10.34
CA GLN A 144 -15.64 -1.33 -10.86
C GLN A 144 -14.52 -0.36 -10.49
N ASP A 145 -14.61 0.88 -10.98
CA ASP A 145 -13.70 1.96 -10.63
C ASP A 145 -13.67 2.21 -9.11
N GLY A 146 -12.47 2.12 -8.53
CA GLY A 146 -12.27 2.21 -7.08
C GLY A 146 -12.31 3.63 -6.53
N LEU A 147 -11.87 4.65 -7.28
CA LEU A 147 -11.92 6.04 -6.86
C LEU A 147 -13.37 6.54 -6.77
N ALA A 148 -14.15 6.32 -7.83
CA ALA A 148 -15.59 6.61 -7.85
C ALA A 148 -16.38 5.66 -6.92
N GLY A 149 -15.93 4.42 -6.80
CA GLY A 149 -16.47 3.43 -5.87
C GLY A 149 -16.37 3.89 -4.41
N LEU A 150 -15.19 4.35 -3.98
CA LEU A 150 -14.93 4.88 -2.65
C LEU A 150 -15.87 6.04 -2.32
N LEU A 151 -15.96 7.06 -3.18
CA LEU A 151 -16.79 8.24 -2.91
C LEU A 151 -18.28 7.94 -2.72
N ARG A 152 -18.80 6.89 -3.37
CA ARG A 152 -20.17 6.41 -3.22
C ARG A 152 -20.42 5.70 -1.89
N GLN A 153 -19.36 5.25 -1.22
CA GLN A 153 -19.41 4.45 0.01
C GLN A 153 -19.07 5.27 1.25
N LEU A 154 -18.69 6.53 1.07
CA LEU A 154 -18.36 7.45 2.15
C LEU A 154 -19.51 8.42 2.48
N PRO A 155 -19.80 8.64 3.78
CA PRO A 155 -19.14 8.02 4.94
C PRO A 155 -19.61 6.56 5.18
N PRO A 156 -18.74 5.69 5.73
CA PRO A 156 -19.11 4.31 6.04
C PRO A 156 -19.97 4.22 7.31
N ARG A 157 -20.49 3.02 7.60
CA ARG A 157 -21.24 2.75 8.84
C ARG A 157 -20.33 2.66 10.07
N GLN A 158 -19.11 2.17 9.91
CA GLN A 158 -18.13 2.08 10.98
C GLN A 158 -17.67 3.48 11.39
N PRO A 159 -17.38 3.70 12.68
CA PRO A 159 -16.96 5.01 13.20
C PRO A 159 -15.52 5.40 12.82
N ARG A 160 -14.79 4.52 12.12
CA ARG A 160 -13.41 4.74 11.70
C ARG A 160 -13.23 4.24 10.26
N LEU A 161 -12.31 4.88 9.54
CA LEU A 161 -12.02 4.60 8.14
C LEU A 161 -10.51 4.43 7.95
N LEU A 162 -10.13 3.39 7.22
CA LEU A 162 -8.81 3.21 6.64
C LEU A 162 -8.97 2.94 5.15
N THR A 163 -8.30 3.71 4.30
CA THR A 163 -8.34 3.51 2.84
C THR A 163 -6.93 3.43 2.27
N LEU A 164 -6.70 2.48 1.36
CA LEU A 164 -5.53 2.45 0.48
C LEU A 164 -5.93 2.88 -0.94
N ILE A 165 -5.18 3.83 -1.47
CA ILE A 165 -5.26 4.33 -2.85
C ILE A 165 -3.94 4.03 -3.55
N ASP A 166 -3.96 3.05 -4.45
CA ASP A 166 -2.78 2.46 -5.08
C ASP A 166 -3.00 2.17 -6.57
N PRO A 167 -3.31 3.18 -7.41
CA PRO A 167 -3.49 2.94 -8.83
C PRO A 167 -2.18 2.55 -9.50
N SER A 168 -2.27 1.99 -10.70
CA SER A 168 -1.10 1.64 -11.51
C SER A 168 -0.33 2.85 -12.05
N TYR A 169 -0.97 4.03 -12.11
CA TYR A 169 -0.46 5.25 -12.75
C TYR A 169 -0.10 5.05 -14.22
N GLU A 170 -0.79 4.14 -14.91
CA GLU A 170 -0.63 3.94 -16.36
C GLU A 170 -1.07 5.18 -17.14
N VAL A 171 -2.05 5.93 -16.62
CA VAL A 171 -2.56 7.13 -17.26
C VAL A 171 -2.08 8.35 -16.49
N LYS A 172 -1.52 9.34 -17.19
CA LYS A 172 -1.01 10.56 -16.55
C LYS A 172 -2.08 11.32 -15.73
N THR A 173 -3.35 11.17 -16.09
CA THR A 173 -4.47 11.80 -15.36
C THR A 173 -4.70 11.17 -14.00
N ASP A 174 -4.24 9.93 -13.75
CA ASP A 174 -4.39 9.22 -12.48
C ASP A 174 -3.85 10.06 -11.31
N TYR A 175 -2.71 10.73 -11.48
CA TYR A 175 -2.11 11.60 -10.46
C TYR A 175 -3.07 12.70 -9.97
N ILE A 176 -3.78 13.35 -10.90
CA ILE A 176 -4.73 14.42 -10.58
C ILE A 176 -6.05 13.86 -10.06
N GLU A 177 -6.52 12.75 -10.64
CA GLU A 177 -7.76 12.09 -10.23
C GLU A 177 -7.67 11.55 -8.80
N VAL A 178 -6.52 10.98 -8.42
CA VAL A 178 -6.22 10.57 -7.05
C VAL A 178 -6.28 11.75 -6.09
N ALA A 179 -5.60 12.87 -6.40
CA ALA A 179 -5.62 14.06 -5.55
C ALA A 179 -7.05 14.60 -5.34
N HIS A 180 -7.82 14.73 -6.41
CA HIS A 180 -9.20 15.20 -6.34
C HIS A 180 -10.11 14.24 -5.57
N THR A 181 -9.92 12.93 -5.75
CA THR A 181 -10.67 11.91 -5.02
C THR A 181 -10.33 11.95 -3.53
N LEU A 182 -9.05 12.08 -3.18
CA LEU A 182 -8.59 12.22 -1.80
C LEU A 182 -9.25 13.42 -1.12
N GLY A 183 -9.24 14.60 -1.75
CA GLY A 183 -9.89 15.80 -1.20
C GLY A 183 -11.40 15.62 -0.96
N LYS A 184 -12.11 15.00 -1.91
CA LYS A 184 -13.55 14.70 -1.77
C LYS A 184 -13.83 13.66 -0.68
N ALA A 185 -13.00 12.62 -0.61
CA ALA A 185 -13.12 11.55 0.38
C ALA A 185 -12.87 12.09 1.80
N TRP A 186 -11.84 12.94 1.96
CA TRP A 186 -11.55 13.62 3.21
C TRP A 186 -12.69 14.52 3.66
N HIS A 187 -13.33 15.28 2.76
CA HIS A 187 -14.51 16.09 3.11
C HIS A 187 -15.69 15.24 3.61
N LYS A 188 -15.89 14.06 3.04
CA LYS A 188 -16.93 13.11 3.47
C LYS A 188 -16.59 12.42 4.80
N CYS A 189 -15.30 12.24 5.10
CA CYS A 189 -14.83 11.55 6.30
C CYS A 189 -13.52 12.18 6.82
N ARG A 190 -13.64 13.33 7.49
CA ARG A 190 -12.48 14.16 7.91
C ARG A 190 -11.51 13.48 8.88
N HIS A 191 -12.00 12.49 9.63
CA HIS A 191 -11.20 11.71 10.57
C HIS A 191 -10.64 10.42 9.96
N GLY A 192 -10.96 10.13 8.70
CA GLY A 192 -10.49 8.94 8.02
C GLY A 192 -8.99 8.97 7.77
N ILE A 193 -8.37 7.79 7.83
CA ILE A 193 -6.96 7.62 7.47
C ILE A 193 -6.92 7.16 6.01
N PHE A 194 -6.19 7.91 5.20
CA PHE A 194 -6.02 7.62 3.77
C PHE A 194 -4.53 7.42 3.50
N LEU A 195 -4.21 6.27 2.93
CA LEU A 195 -2.89 5.93 2.42
C LEU A 195 -2.94 6.07 0.90
N VAL A 196 -2.06 6.88 0.34
CA VAL A 196 -1.91 7.03 -1.12
C VAL A 196 -0.50 6.63 -1.49
N TRP A 197 -0.36 5.52 -2.18
CA TRP A 197 0.92 5.12 -2.77
C TRP A 197 1.12 5.82 -4.11
N TYR A 198 2.35 6.17 -4.46
CA TYR A 198 2.69 6.65 -5.80
C TYR A 198 4.13 6.27 -6.21
N PRO A 199 4.37 6.03 -7.50
CA PRO A 199 5.72 5.78 -8.00
C PRO A 199 6.47 7.11 -8.21
N ILE A 200 7.76 7.11 -7.91
CA ILE A 200 8.69 8.16 -8.31
C ILE A 200 9.37 7.69 -9.59
N LEU A 201 8.92 8.23 -10.72
CA LEU A 201 9.45 7.92 -12.04
C LEU A 201 10.46 8.99 -12.47
N THR A 202 11.35 8.66 -13.40
CA THR A 202 12.29 9.63 -14.00
C THR A 202 11.60 10.82 -14.69
N SER A 203 10.29 10.72 -14.97
CA SER A 203 9.48 11.79 -15.55
C SER A 203 9.09 12.89 -14.56
N GLY A 204 9.16 12.66 -13.25
CA GLY A 204 8.78 13.63 -12.22
C GLY A 204 7.26 13.86 -12.04
N LEU A 205 6.40 13.00 -12.60
CA LEU A 205 4.94 13.18 -12.55
C LEU A 205 4.35 13.17 -11.13
N GLN A 206 5.04 12.57 -10.16
CA GLN A 206 4.63 12.57 -8.76
C GLN A 206 4.50 13.98 -8.16
N GLU A 207 5.25 14.97 -8.68
CA GLU A 207 5.12 16.35 -8.22
C GLU A 207 3.73 16.92 -8.53
N GLN A 208 3.11 16.51 -9.65
CA GLN A 208 1.74 16.92 -9.99
C GLN A 208 0.71 16.41 -8.97
N LEU A 209 0.87 15.16 -8.49
CA LEU A 209 0.05 14.63 -7.41
C LEU A 209 0.26 15.43 -6.13
N LYS A 210 1.52 15.67 -5.72
CA LYS A 210 1.82 16.42 -4.49
C LYS A 210 1.27 17.83 -4.53
N ASP A 211 1.42 18.54 -5.65
CA ASP A 211 0.88 19.90 -5.83
C ASP A 211 -0.64 19.92 -5.86
N ALA A 212 -1.28 18.97 -6.56
CA ALA A 212 -2.73 18.85 -6.57
C ALA A 212 -3.28 18.54 -5.16
N VAL A 213 -2.61 17.68 -4.39
CA VAL A 213 -2.97 17.38 -3.00
C VAL A 213 -2.84 18.62 -2.11
N ARG A 214 -1.76 19.40 -2.23
CA ARG A 214 -1.59 20.69 -1.53
C ARG A 214 -2.71 21.69 -1.86
N GLY A 215 -3.23 21.62 -3.08
CA GLY A 215 -4.37 22.44 -3.53
C GLY A 215 -5.73 22.01 -2.96
N THR A 216 -5.82 20.89 -2.25
CA THR A 216 -7.06 20.44 -1.61
C THR A 216 -7.23 21.01 -0.19
N ASP A 217 -8.41 20.81 0.39
CA ASP A 217 -8.68 21.15 1.79
C ASP A 217 -8.18 20.09 2.79
N ALA A 218 -7.63 18.97 2.32
CA ALA A 218 -7.09 17.95 3.22
C ALA A 218 -5.88 18.51 3.99
N ARG A 219 -5.76 18.13 5.26
CA ARG A 219 -4.70 18.57 6.20
C ARG A 219 -4.09 17.37 6.89
N LYS A 220 -3.00 17.57 7.62
CA LYS A 220 -2.26 16.50 8.32
C LYS A 220 -1.86 15.39 7.36
N ILE A 221 -1.16 15.77 6.30
CA ILE A 221 -0.68 14.87 5.26
C ILE A 221 0.82 14.69 5.44
N LEU A 222 1.21 13.53 5.95
CA LEU A 222 2.60 13.10 6.01
C LEU A 222 2.99 12.51 4.65
N CYS A 223 4.22 12.72 4.23
CA CYS A 223 4.82 12.18 3.03
C CYS A 223 6.06 11.37 3.44
N SER A 224 6.11 10.11 3.04
CA SER A 224 7.30 9.27 3.16
C SER A 224 7.72 8.81 1.78
N GLU A 225 8.95 9.13 1.38
CA GLU A 225 9.52 8.72 0.09
C GLU A 225 10.73 7.83 0.32
N VAL A 226 10.91 6.82 -0.54
CA VAL A 226 12.12 6.01 -0.63
C VAL A 226 12.69 6.09 -2.04
N HIS A 227 14.01 6.13 -2.16
CA HIS A 227 14.72 6.21 -3.43
C HIS A 227 15.80 5.16 -3.51
N LEU A 228 15.86 4.42 -4.62
CA LEU A 228 16.93 3.46 -4.87
C LEU A 228 18.27 4.21 -4.99
N ASN A 229 19.26 3.81 -4.20
CA ASN A 229 20.60 4.39 -4.30
C ASN A 229 21.24 4.09 -5.66
N ASN A 230 20.91 2.93 -6.23
CA ASN A 230 21.25 2.55 -7.60
C ASN A 230 20.01 2.69 -8.50
N SER A 231 19.64 3.93 -8.81
CA SER A 231 18.46 4.22 -9.63
C SER A 231 18.65 3.77 -11.08
N PRO A 232 17.64 3.15 -11.72
CA PRO A 232 17.69 2.82 -13.14
C PRO A 232 17.62 4.09 -14.01
N GLU A 233 18.16 4.01 -15.24
CA GLU A 233 18.08 5.13 -16.21
C GLU A 233 16.65 5.43 -16.67
N ARG A 234 15.76 4.43 -16.62
CA ARG A 234 14.35 4.52 -17.00
C ARG A 234 13.49 3.73 -16.03
N GLY A 235 12.26 4.21 -15.83
CA GLY A 235 11.29 3.55 -14.96
C GLY A 235 11.25 4.16 -13.56
N MET A 236 10.95 3.32 -12.58
CA MET A 236 10.76 3.72 -11.20
C MET A 236 12.10 3.81 -10.46
N VAL A 237 12.39 4.99 -9.94
CA VAL A 237 13.61 5.29 -9.17
C VAL A 237 13.34 5.35 -7.66
N GLY A 238 12.07 5.34 -7.28
CA GLY A 238 11.62 5.38 -5.89
C GLY A 238 10.10 5.22 -5.80
N SER A 239 9.58 5.27 -4.59
CA SER A 239 8.14 5.28 -4.32
C SER A 239 7.82 6.15 -3.12
N GLY A 240 6.58 6.60 -3.03
CA GLY A 240 6.10 7.44 -1.95
C GLY A 240 4.78 6.96 -1.36
N MET A 241 4.57 7.32 -0.10
CA MET A 241 3.34 7.14 0.65
C MET A 241 2.90 8.49 1.22
N LEU A 242 1.74 8.99 0.77
CA LEU A 242 1.03 10.03 1.49
C LEU A 242 0.13 9.39 2.53
N VAL A 243 0.21 9.86 3.77
CA VAL A 243 -0.58 9.38 4.90
C VAL A 243 -1.36 10.55 5.47
N VAL A 244 -2.67 10.56 5.23
CA VAL A 244 -3.58 11.57 5.78
C VAL A 244 -4.07 11.14 7.16
N ASN A 245 -4.04 12.08 8.11
CA ASN A 245 -4.38 11.84 9.51
C ASN A 245 -3.58 10.67 10.13
N PRO A 246 -2.24 10.60 9.97
CA PRO A 246 -1.45 9.50 10.48
C PRO A 246 -1.71 9.30 12.00
N PRO A 247 -1.81 8.05 12.49
CA PRO A 247 -1.84 7.80 13.93
C PRO A 247 -0.61 8.44 14.62
N TRP A 248 -0.78 8.93 15.84
CA TRP A 248 0.30 9.58 16.57
C TRP A 248 1.54 8.68 16.71
N GLY A 249 2.71 9.22 16.35
CA GLY A 249 4.00 8.50 16.34
C GLY A 249 4.23 7.62 15.11
N PHE A 250 3.35 7.65 14.10
CA PHE A 250 3.53 6.90 12.85
C PHE A 250 4.80 7.32 12.12
N ASP A 251 5.10 8.62 12.06
CA ASP A 251 6.30 9.18 11.42
C ASP A 251 7.60 8.60 11.99
N SER A 252 7.75 8.60 13.31
CA SER A 252 8.94 8.05 13.98
C SER A 252 9.04 6.54 13.79
N ARG A 253 7.93 5.82 13.94
CA ARG A 253 7.90 4.35 13.84
C ARG A 253 8.14 3.86 12.41
N PHE A 254 7.50 4.48 11.43
CA PHE A 254 7.68 4.15 10.02
C PHE A 254 9.07 4.56 9.53
N GLY A 255 9.58 5.73 9.97
CA GLY A 255 10.95 6.14 9.71
C GLY A 255 11.96 5.11 10.21
N ALA A 256 11.80 4.59 11.43
CA ALA A 256 12.66 3.53 11.96
C ALA A 256 12.56 2.22 11.15
N MET A 257 11.34 1.82 10.72
CA MET A 257 11.18 0.67 9.83
C MET A 257 11.94 0.86 8.51
N MET A 258 11.86 2.05 7.90
CA MET A 258 12.57 2.34 6.65
C MET A 258 14.10 2.38 6.84
N SER A 259 14.57 2.89 7.99
CA SER A 259 16.00 2.85 8.34
C SER A 259 16.55 1.43 8.43
N ASP A 260 15.79 0.48 9.00
CA ASP A 260 16.20 -0.93 9.09
C ASP A 260 16.48 -1.57 7.73
N VAL A 261 15.76 -1.13 6.68
CA VAL A 261 15.81 -1.74 5.34
C VAL A 261 16.60 -0.90 4.32
N ALA A 262 17.08 0.28 4.71
CA ALA A 262 17.82 1.19 3.84
C ALA A 262 19.22 0.67 3.45
N GLY A 263 19.82 -0.17 4.30
CA GLY A 263 21.16 -0.74 4.11
C GLY A 263 21.34 -1.42 2.75
N SER A 264 22.58 -1.38 2.23
CA SER A 264 22.93 -1.94 0.91
C SER A 264 22.75 -3.46 0.84
N ASP A 265 22.77 -4.12 1.99
CA ASP A 265 22.55 -5.54 2.21
C ASP A 265 21.06 -5.91 2.36
N VAL A 266 20.16 -4.93 2.39
CA VAL A 266 18.71 -5.12 2.37
C VAL A 266 18.13 -4.51 1.09
N LEU A 267 17.52 -3.32 1.11
CA LEU A 267 16.91 -2.73 -0.09
C LEU A 267 17.80 -1.73 -0.82
N ASN A 268 18.93 -1.32 -0.24
CA ASN A 268 19.85 -0.33 -0.81
C ASN A 268 19.14 0.96 -1.27
N LEU A 269 18.48 1.62 -0.33
CA LEU A 269 17.69 2.82 -0.59
C LEU A 269 18.03 3.94 0.40
N SER A 270 17.66 5.16 0.03
CA SER A 270 17.54 6.28 0.96
C SER A 270 16.06 6.50 1.26
N HIS A 271 15.75 7.14 2.39
CA HIS A 271 14.38 7.43 2.77
C HIS A 271 14.27 8.82 3.39
N ASP A 272 13.13 9.47 3.16
CA ASP A 272 12.76 10.75 3.76
C ASP A 272 11.32 10.67 4.29
N ILE A 273 11.04 11.40 5.37
CA ILE A 273 9.69 11.50 5.92
C ILE A 273 9.45 12.90 6.48
N GLY A 274 8.38 13.54 6.02
CA GLY A 274 8.06 14.92 6.38
C GLY A 274 6.63 15.30 6.08
N TRP A 275 6.18 16.44 6.58
CA TRP A 275 4.82 16.92 6.33
C TRP A 275 4.71 17.55 4.94
N LEU A 276 3.83 16.99 4.09
CA LEU A 276 3.46 17.62 2.83
C LEU A 276 2.51 18.80 3.07
N VAL A 277 1.52 18.58 3.95
CA VAL A 277 0.56 19.58 4.42
C VAL A 277 0.43 19.42 5.93
N PRO A 278 0.83 20.42 6.74
CA PRO A 278 0.72 20.36 8.20
C PRO A 278 -0.76 20.46 8.66
N GLU A 279 -0.97 20.61 9.98
CA GLU A 279 -2.31 20.81 10.57
C GLU A 279 -3.02 22.06 10.03
#